data_AF-A0A9E0TUA7-F1
#
_entry.id   AF-A0A9E0TUA7-F1
#
_cell.length_a   1.000
_cell.length_b   1.000
_cell.length_c   1.000
_cell.angle_alpha   90.00
_cell.angle_beta   90.00
_cell.angle_gamma   90.00
#
_symmetry.space_group_name_H-M   'P 1'
#
loop_
_entity.id
_entity.type
_entity.pdbx_description
1 polymer ?
#
loop_
_entity_poly.entity_id
_entity_poly.type
_entity_poly.pdbx_seq_one_letter_code
_entity_poly.pdbx_strand_id
1 'polypeptide(L)'
;MKKTLFLFIFILSGCTMPINSESYHTSRDVELVNITLSTTAEKIKKAYGLDPMGSGAAMPGGPIRELTLAFGTREPYTKEKLRDLLIKCANELVDQVNENKEMQQYLIKAPFTIENVQIIIYNHDKTGREVFEPEISTAEISEGILTYRTTDPTEPLRFKNRIKETYAEALQALSSNSNKEKA
;
A
#
# COMPACT_ATOMS: atom_id res chain seq x y z
N MET A 1 56.29 9.82 -45.11
CA MET A 1 55.61 8.78 -44.32
C MET A 1 54.34 9.38 -43.74
N LYS A 2 53.17 9.04 -44.29
CA LYS A 2 51.87 9.59 -43.87
C LYS A 2 51.38 8.81 -42.64
N LYS A 3 51.11 9.51 -41.53
CA LYS A 3 50.51 8.93 -40.33
C LYS A 3 48.99 8.94 -40.50
N THR A 4 48.39 7.77 -40.65
CA THR A 4 46.94 7.59 -40.73
C THR A 4 46.38 7.58 -39.30
N LEU A 5 45.53 8.56 -38.98
CA LEU A 5 44.79 8.67 -37.73
C LEU A 5 43.56 7.76 -37.82
N PHE A 6 43.51 6.70 -37.00
CA PHE A 6 42.36 5.79 -36.94
C PHE A 6 41.35 6.33 -35.92
N LEU A 7 40.20 6.80 -36.41
CA LEU A 7 39.07 7.26 -35.60
C LEU A 7 38.25 6.05 -35.16
N PHE A 8 38.30 5.70 -33.88
CA PHE A 8 37.44 4.67 -33.28
C PHE A 8 36.00 5.22 -33.14
N ILE A 9 35.08 4.73 -33.97
CA ILE A 9 33.65 4.98 -33.83
C ILE A 9 33.11 4.04 -32.75
N PHE A 10 32.79 4.59 -31.57
CA PHE A 10 32.00 3.91 -30.55
C PHE A 10 30.55 3.80 -31.04
N ILE A 11 30.17 2.63 -31.54
CA ILE A 11 28.77 2.31 -31.82
C ILE A 11 28.12 2.00 -30.47
N LEU A 12 27.45 3.00 -29.89
CA LEU A 12 26.49 2.82 -28.81
C LEU A 12 25.35 1.93 -29.34
N SER A 13 25.48 0.61 -29.18
CA SER A 13 24.36 -0.32 -29.28
C SER A 13 23.43 -0.06 -28.11
N GLY A 14 22.60 0.98 -28.24
CA GLY A 14 21.37 1.08 -27.47
C GLY A 14 20.55 -0.15 -27.79
N CYS A 15 20.36 -1.03 -26.81
CA CYS A 15 19.30 -2.02 -26.87
C CYS A 15 17.97 -1.26 -26.85
N THR A 16 17.51 -0.79 -28.00
CA THR A 16 16.11 -0.46 -28.19
C THR A 16 15.38 -1.78 -28.15
N MET A 17 14.92 -2.19 -26.96
CA MET A 17 13.84 -3.17 -26.90
C MET A 17 12.68 -2.56 -27.70
N PRO A 18 12.20 -3.22 -28.76
CA PRO A 18 10.94 -2.81 -29.36
C PRO A 18 9.88 -2.99 -28.27
N ILE A 19 9.34 -1.88 -27.77
CA ILE A 19 8.09 -1.90 -27.04
C ILE A 19 7.06 -2.30 -28.09
N ASN A 20 6.79 -3.60 -28.22
CA ASN A 20 5.59 -4.07 -28.86
C ASN A 20 4.42 -3.52 -28.04
N SER A 21 3.88 -2.38 -28.45
CA SER A 21 2.54 -1.95 -28.06
C SER A 21 1.54 -2.79 -28.85
N GLU A 22 1.55 -4.10 -28.64
CA GLU A 22 0.28 -4.82 -28.77
C GLU A 22 -0.63 -4.19 -27.72
N SER A 23 -1.76 -3.65 -28.15
CA SER A 23 -2.76 -3.09 -27.25
C SER A 23 -3.17 -4.19 -26.28
N TYR A 24 -2.57 -4.23 -25.09
CA TYR A 24 -2.98 -5.12 -24.02
C TYR A 24 -4.46 -4.80 -23.76
N HIS A 25 -5.34 -5.69 -24.22
CA HIS A 25 -6.75 -5.59 -23.90
C HIS A 25 -6.88 -6.01 -22.44
N THR A 26 -6.74 -5.04 -21.54
CA THR A 26 -6.98 -5.24 -20.11
C THR A 26 -8.40 -5.75 -19.94
N SER A 27 -8.56 -6.86 -19.21
CA SER A 27 -9.89 -7.40 -18.91
C SER A 27 -10.66 -6.44 -17.98
N ARG A 28 -11.99 -6.48 -18.03
CA ARG A 28 -12.83 -5.48 -17.35
C ARG A 28 -12.65 -5.49 -15.84
N ASP A 29 -12.45 -6.65 -15.24
CA ASP A 29 -12.09 -6.84 -13.84
C ASP A 29 -10.79 -6.11 -13.47
N VAL A 30 -9.73 -6.25 -14.27
CA VAL A 30 -8.44 -5.57 -14.05
C VAL A 30 -8.60 -4.06 -14.19
N GLU A 31 -9.38 -3.59 -15.17
CA GLU A 31 -9.68 -2.17 -15.34
C GLU A 31 -10.40 -1.60 -14.11
N LEU A 32 -11.45 -2.29 -13.63
CA LEU A 32 -12.21 -1.90 -12.44
C LEU A 32 -11.32 -1.87 -11.20
N VAL A 33 -10.46 -2.87 -11.01
CA VAL A 33 -9.48 -2.91 -9.91
C VAL A 33 -8.58 -1.69 -9.95
N ASN A 34 -7.96 -1.40 -11.09
CA ASN A 34 -7.04 -0.27 -11.23
C ASN A 34 -7.73 1.08 -10.97
N ILE A 35 -8.95 1.27 -11.49
CA ILE A 35 -9.72 2.51 -11.28
C ILE A 35 -10.13 2.64 -9.81
N THR A 36 -10.64 1.57 -9.19
CA THR A 36 -11.02 1.59 -7.77
C THR A 36 -9.81 1.87 -6.88
N LEU A 37 -8.68 1.19 -7.08
CA LEU A 37 -7.47 1.38 -6.27
C LEU A 37 -6.91 2.81 -6.42
N SER A 38 -6.78 3.31 -7.65
CA SER A 38 -6.25 4.66 -7.91
C SER A 38 -7.16 5.75 -7.34
N THR A 39 -8.48 5.62 -7.52
CA THR A 39 -9.45 6.58 -6.97
C THR A 39 -9.44 6.57 -5.44
N THR A 40 -9.40 5.38 -4.83
CA THR A 40 -9.35 5.21 -3.37
C THR A 40 -8.05 5.78 -2.79
N ALA A 41 -6.91 5.51 -3.43
CA ALA A 41 -5.62 6.05 -3.00
C ALA A 41 -5.60 7.58 -3.00
N GLU A 42 -6.17 8.21 -4.03
CA GLU A 42 -6.28 9.68 -4.10
C GLU A 42 -7.25 10.25 -3.05
N LYS A 43 -8.35 9.55 -2.73
CA LYS A 43 -9.24 9.92 -1.62
C LYS A 43 -8.51 9.88 -0.27
N ILE A 44 -7.81 8.77 0.01
CA ILE A 44 -7.03 8.56 1.24
C ILE A 44 -5.94 9.64 1.38
N LYS A 45 -5.20 9.91 0.31
CA LYS A 45 -4.18 10.97 0.27
C LYS A 45 -4.75 12.33 0.67
N LYS A 46 -5.87 12.71 0.08
CA LYS A 46 -6.53 14.00 0.37
C LYS A 46 -7.06 14.07 1.80
N ALA A 47 -7.65 12.97 2.29
CA ALA A 47 -8.27 12.92 3.61
C ALA A 47 -7.25 12.88 4.76
N TYR A 48 -6.14 12.18 4.57
CA TYR A 48 -5.22 11.83 5.66
C TYR A 48 -3.78 12.28 5.44
N GLY A 49 -3.45 12.88 4.31
CA GLY A 49 -2.10 13.36 4.02
C GLY A 49 -1.06 12.25 3.79
N LEU A 50 -1.52 11.04 3.46
CA LEU A 50 -0.68 9.87 3.17
C LEU A 50 -0.28 9.86 1.69
N ASP A 51 0.99 9.58 1.40
CA ASP A 51 1.50 9.55 0.03
C ASP A 51 1.35 8.13 -0.56
N PRO A 52 0.64 7.93 -1.69
CA PRO A 52 0.50 6.61 -2.31
C PRO A 52 1.85 6.06 -2.76
N MET A 53 2.15 4.81 -2.37
CA MET A 53 3.43 4.13 -2.65
C MET A 53 3.25 2.86 -3.49
N GLY A 54 2.06 2.26 -3.49
CA GLY A 54 1.80 1.06 -4.26
C GLY A 54 0.36 0.59 -4.19
N SER A 55 -0.01 -0.29 -5.10
CA SER A 55 -1.32 -0.92 -5.16
C SER A 55 -1.21 -2.33 -5.74
N GLY A 56 -2.11 -3.23 -5.38
CA GLY A 56 -2.11 -4.60 -5.87
C GLY A 56 -3.45 -5.30 -5.70
N ALA A 57 -3.58 -6.49 -6.30
CA ALA A 57 -4.75 -7.34 -6.17
C ALA A 57 -4.35 -8.82 -6.22
N ALA A 58 -4.99 -9.65 -5.40
CA ALA A 58 -4.87 -11.11 -5.45
C ALA A 58 -6.06 -11.70 -6.21
N MET A 59 -5.79 -12.22 -7.42
CA MET A 59 -6.81 -12.77 -8.33
C MET A 59 -6.49 -14.21 -8.84
N PRO A 60 -6.07 -15.17 -7.99
CA PRO A 60 -5.73 -16.50 -8.46
C PRO A 60 -6.97 -17.22 -9.00
N GLY A 61 -6.89 -17.62 -10.27
CA GLY A 61 -7.99 -18.23 -11.01
C GLY A 61 -9.03 -17.25 -11.56
N GLY A 62 -8.79 -15.93 -11.49
CA GLY A 62 -9.65 -14.88 -12.04
C GLY A 62 -10.34 -14.00 -10.99
N PRO A 63 -11.16 -14.56 -10.08
CA PRO A 63 -11.91 -13.74 -9.13
C PRO A 63 -11.05 -12.95 -8.14
N ILE A 64 -11.49 -11.74 -7.80
CA ILE A 64 -10.85 -10.83 -6.86
C ILE A 64 -11.02 -11.34 -5.43
N ARG A 65 -9.90 -11.56 -4.73
CA ARG A 65 -9.87 -12.07 -3.34
C ARG A 65 -9.42 -11.02 -2.34
N GLU A 66 -8.42 -10.25 -2.73
CA GLU A 66 -7.80 -9.22 -1.89
C GLU A 66 -7.41 -8.02 -2.76
N LEU A 67 -7.56 -6.82 -2.19
CA LEU A 67 -7.05 -5.58 -2.75
C LEU A 67 -6.08 -4.90 -1.78
N THR A 68 -4.96 -4.40 -2.30
CA THR A 68 -3.87 -3.82 -1.51
C THR A 68 -3.65 -2.37 -1.87
N LEU A 69 -3.49 -1.51 -0.87
CA LEU A 69 -2.93 -0.16 -1.00
C LEU A 69 -1.77 0.04 -0.03
N ALA A 70 -0.70 0.67 -0.50
CA ALA A 70 0.46 1.02 0.30
C ALA A 70 0.70 2.52 0.30
N PHE A 71 1.08 3.07 1.45
CA PHE A 71 1.27 4.49 1.66
C PHE A 71 2.55 4.79 2.44
N GLY A 72 3.08 5.99 2.26
CA GLY A 72 4.13 6.60 3.09
C GLY A 72 3.56 7.71 3.97
N THR A 73 4.06 7.85 5.18
CA THR A 73 3.80 9.04 6.02
C THR A 73 4.78 10.16 5.68
N ARG A 74 4.49 11.37 6.15
CA ARG A 74 5.37 12.56 6.02
C ARG A 74 6.06 12.94 7.31
N GLU A 75 5.77 12.24 8.40
CA GLU A 75 6.35 12.40 9.71
C GLU A 75 6.12 11.12 10.52
N PRO A 76 6.91 10.90 11.59
CA PRO A 76 6.84 9.65 12.33
C PRO A 76 5.56 9.61 13.17
N TYR A 77 4.65 8.69 12.84
CA TYR A 77 3.43 8.47 13.59
C TYR A 77 3.58 7.45 14.71
N THR A 78 2.85 7.68 15.81
CA THR A 78 2.74 6.74 16.93
C THR A 78 1.88 5.54 16.57
N LYS A 79 1.93 4.47 17.39
CA LYS A 79 1.06 3.30 17.22
C LYS A 79 -0.42 3.68 17.18
N GLU A 80 -0.85 4.60 18.03
CA GLU A 80 -2.23 5.05 18.14
C GLU A 80 -2.69 5.76 16.87
N LYS A 81 -1.84 6.62 16.31
CA LYS A 81 -2.16 7.31 15.06
C LYS A 81 -2.16 6.33 13.88
N LEU A 82 -1.21 5.41 13.82
CA LEU A 82 -1.15 4.37 12.79
C LEU A 82 -2.36 3.43 12.85
N ARG A 83 -2.82 3.06 14.05
CA ARG A 83 -4.06 2.31 14.27
C ARG A 83 -5.27 2.99 13.64
N ASP A 84 -5.47 4.27 13.99
CA ASP A 84 -6.57 5.08 13.45
C ASP A 84 -6.53 5.13 11.92
N LEU A 85 -5.34 5.38 11.35
CA LEU A 85 -5.15 5.44 9.90
C LEU A 85 -5.41 4.09 9.21
N LEU A 86 -4.91 2.98 9.74
CA LEU A 86 -5.14 1.65 9.17
C LEU A 86 -6.63 1.32 9.11
N ILE A 87 -7.37 1.55 10.20
CA ILE A 87 -8.82 1.30 10.25
C ILE A 87 -9.55 2.18 9.23
N LYS A 88 -9.25 3.48 9.20
CA LYS A 88 -9.90 4.43 8.28
C LYS A 88 -9.63 4.10 6.82
N CYS A 89 -8.37 3.80 6.47
CA CYS A 89 -7.99 3.46 5.10
C CYS A 89 -8.58 2.12 4.65
N ALA A 90 -8.61 1.13 5.53
CA ALA A 90 -9.19 -0.19 5.22
C ALA A 90 -10.71 -0.08 4.99
N ASN A 91 -11.41 0.65 5.86
CA ASN A 91 -12.85 0.89 5.70
C ASN A 91 -13.13 1.67 4.40
N GLU A 92 -12.37 2.72 4.09
CA GLU A 92 -12.53 3.46 2.83
C GLU A 92 -12.40 2.52 1.62
N LEU A 93 -11.39 1.64 1.59
CA LEU A 93 -11.24 0.69 0.48
C LEU A 93 -12.39 -0.32 0.41
N VAL A 94 -12.83 -0.85 1.55
CA VAL A 94 -14.00 -1.75 1.63
C VAL A 94 -15.26 -1.05 1.08
N ASP A 95 -15.50 0.19 1.48
CA ASP A 95 -16.65 0.97 1.04
C ASP A 95 -16.59 1.23 -0.47
N GLN A 96 -15.44 1.65 -1.00
CA GLN A 96 -15.26 1.90 -2.44
C GLN A 96 -15.46 0.66 -3.31
N VAL A 97 -15.08 -0.53 -2.82
CA VAL A 97 -15.33 -1.80 -3.51
C VAL A 97 -16.83 -2.13 -3.46
N ASN A 98 -17.44 -2.07 -2.29
CA ASN A 98 -18.83 -2.45 -2.08
C ASN A 98 -19.84 -1.51 -2.77
N GLU A 99 -19.49 -0.23 -2.93
CA GLU A 99 -20.27 0.75 -3.69
C GLU A 99 -20.21 0.50 -5.21
N ASN A 100 -19.15 -0.14 -5.70
CA ASN A 100 -18.99 -0.48 -7.10
C ASN A 100 -19.84 -1.72 -7.48
N LYS A 101 -21.07 -1.47 -7.93
CA LYS A 101 -22.03 -2.51 -8.34
C LYS A 101 -21.50 -3.44 -9.43
N GLU A 102 -20.69 -2.93 -10.35
CA GLU A 102 -20.13 -3.73 -11.44
C GLU A 102 -19.05 -4.69 -10.92
N MET A 103 -18.21 -4.21 -9.99
CA MET A 103 -17.14 -5.00 -9.39
C MET A 103 -17.65 -6.22 -8.62
N GLN A 104 -18.89 -6.17 -8.08
CA GLN A 104 -19.46 -7.26 -7.27
C GLN A 104 -19.48 -8.62 -7.99
N GLN A 105 -19.63 -8.64 -9.31
CA GLN A 105 -19.66 -9.89 -10.08
C GLN A 105 -18.28 -10.56 -10.22
N TYR A 106 -17.20 -9.81 -9.96
CA TYR A 106 -15.82 -10.29 -10.08
C TYR A 106 -15.22 -10.69 -8.74
N LEU A 107 -15.93 -10.48 -7.62
CA LEU A 107 -15.47 -10.83 -6.29
C LEU A 107 -15.62 -12.34 -6.05
N ILE A 108 -14.63 -12.96 -5.41
CA ILE A 108 -14.75 -14.36 -4.96
C ILE A 108 -15.87 -14.52 -3.92
N LYS A 109 -16.07 -13.49 -3.10
CA LYS A 109 -17.06 -13.41 -2.03
C LYS A 109 -17.47 -11.94 -1.88
N ALA A 110 -18.77 -11.70 -2.01
CA ALA A 110 -19.38 -10.39 -1.79
C ALA A 110 -20.30 -10.44 -0.55
N PRO A 111 -20.44 -9.33 0.21
CA PRO A 111 -19.66 -8.10 0.09
C PRO A 111 -18.21 -8.30 0.56
N PHE A 112 -17.31 -7.41 0.14
CA PHE A 112 -15.97 -7.32 0.72
C PHE A 112 -16.05 -6.90 2.19
N THR A 113 -15.12 -7.42 2.97
CA THR A 113 -14.94 -7.10 4.38
C THR A 113 -13.49 -6.72 4.64
N ILE A 114 -13.15 -6.40 5.89
CA ILE A 114 -11.77 -6.12 6.30
C ILE A 114 -10.82 -7.29 6.02
N GLU A 115 -11.34 -8.52 5.96
CA GLU A 115 -10.54 -9.70 5.60
C GLU A 115 -10.09 -9.70 4.13
N ASN A 116 -10.67 -8.85 3.28
CA ASN A 116 -10.41 -8.80 1.85
C ASN A 116 -9.53 -7.60 1.44
N VAL A 117 -9.00 -6.85 2.40
CA VAL A 117 -8.18 -5.68 2.11
C VAL A 117 -6.86 -5.73 2.87
N GLN A 118 -5.83 -5.21 2.21
CA GLN A 118 -4.53 -4.97 2.81
C GLN A 118 -4.19 -3.48 2.72
N ILE A 119 -3.92 -2.85 3.86
CA ILE A 119 -3.33 -1.51 3.89
C ILE A 119 -1.96 -1.60 4.52
N ILE A 120 -0.94 -1.07 3.83
CA ILE A 120 0.43 -0.99 4.32
C ILE A 120 0.79 0.49 4.49
N ILE A 121 1.33 0.86 5.64
CA ILE A 121 1.86 2.20 5.91
C ILE A 121 3.33 2.08 6.26
N TYR A 122 4.19 2.60 5.39
CA TYR A 122 5.60 2.84 5.65
C TYR A 122 5.72 4.15 6.40
N ASN A 123 6.18 4.07 7.65
CA ASN A 123 6.30 5.25 8.51
C ASN A 123 7.65 5.90 8.25
N HIS A 124 7.64 7.19 7.91
CA HIS A 124 8.84 7.95 7.58
C HIS A 124 9.04 9.13 8.51
N ASP A 125 10.27 9.59 8.60
CA ASP A 125 10.60 10.86 9.24
C ASP A 125 10.14 12.05 8.39
N LYS A 126 10.33 13.27 8.90
CA LYS A 126 9.99 14.53 8.21
C LYS A 126 10.74 14.76 6.88
N THR A 127 11.77 13.97 6.63
CA THR A 127 12.58 14.03 5.40
C THR A 127 12.24 12.89 4.44
N GLY A 128 11.23 12.06 4.75
CA GLY A 128 10.80 10.92 3.94
C GLY A 128 11.71 9.70 4.06
N ARG A 129 12.55 9.62 5.10
CA ARG A 129 13.43 8.47 5.34
C ARG A 129 12.77 7.47 6.29
N GLU A 130 13.18 6.21 6.19
CA GLU A 130 12.77 5.17 7.13
C GLU A 130 13.09 5.55 8.58
N VAL A 131 12.16 5.20 9.48
CA VAL A 131 12.39 5.26 10.91
C VAL A 131 12.80 3.88 11.42
N PHE A 132 13.59 3.86 12.48
CA PHE A 132 14.11 2.64 13.08
C PHE A 132 13.62 2.53 14.52
N GLU A 133 13.90 1.40 15.18
CA GLU A 133 13.57 1.25 16.60
C GLU A 133 14.19 2.37 17.46
N PRO A 134 13.44 2.96 18.44
CA PRO A 134 12.17 2.51 19.01
C PRO A 134 10.89 2.82 18.22
N GLU A 135 10.97 3.59 17.14
CA GLU A 135 9.80 3.95 16.33
C GLU A 135 9.29 2.77 15.48
N ILE A 136 7.98 2.77 15.22
CA ILE A 136 7.35 1.82 14.29
C ILE A 136 7.75 2.21 12.87
N SER A 137 8.44 1.32 12.17
CA SER A 137 8.86 1.50 10.77
C SER A 137 7.76 1.14 9.79
N THR A 138 6.90 0.18 10.14
CA THR A 138 5.80 -0.26 9.27
C THR A 138 4.58 -0.65 10.09
N ALA A 139 3.41 -0.22 9.63
CA ALA A 139 2.12 -0.67 10.13
C ALA A 139 1.30 -1.24 8.99
N GLU A 140 0.52 -2.27 9.28
CA GLU A 140 -0.27 -2.97 8.27
C GLU A 140 -1.58 -3.48 8.87
N ILE A 141 -2.63 -3.54 8.07
CA ILE A 141 -3.78 -4.41 8.31
C ILE A 141 -3.91 -5.37 7.13
N SER A 142 -4.06 -6.65 7.42
CA SER A 142 -4.28 -7.73 6.45
C SER A 142 -5.05 -8.85 7.16
N GLU A 143 -6.01 -9.47 6.47
CA GLU A 143 -6.85 -10.55 7.03
C GLU A 143 -7.48 -10.19 8.39
N GLY A 144 -7.86 -8.92 8.60
CA GLY A 144 -8.45 -8.46 9.86
C GLY A 144 -7.48 -8.28 11.03
N ILE A 145 -6.16 -8.41 10.81
CA ILE A 145 -5.14 -8.27 11.85
C ILE A 145 -4.27 -7.05 11.59
N LEU A 146 -4.21 -6.15 12.57
CA LEU A 146 -3.27 -5.03 12.55
C LEU A 146 -1.91 -5.51 13.08
N THR A 147 -0.86 -5.24 12.33
CA THR A 147 0.52 -5.56 12.69
C THR A 147 1.40 -4.31 12.64
N TYR A 148 2.16 -4.07 13.71
CA TYR A 148 3.12 -2.99 13.83
C TYR A 148 4.51 -3.56 14.00
N ARG A 149 5.49 -3.01 13.29
CA ARG A 149 6.84 -3.54 13.21
C ARG A 149 7.87 -2.43 13.41
N THR A 150 8.95 -2.76 14.10
CA THR A 150 10.16 -1.93 14.18
C THR A 150 11.27 -2.60 13.39
N THR A 151 12.22 -1.81 12.89
CA THR A 151 13.38 -2.30 12.14
C THR A 151 14.66 -1.92 12.90
N ASP A 152 15.60 -2.86 12.99
CA ASP A 152 16.93 -2.55 13.52
C ASP A 152 17.78 -1.90 12.40
N PRO A 153 18.43 -0.75 12.64
CA PRO A 153 19.24 -0.09 11.61
C PRO A 153 20.44 -0.95 11.16
N THR A 154 20.87 -1.91 11.98
CA THR A 154 21.97 -2.83 11.66
C THR A 154 21.51 -4.08 10.89
N GLU A 155 20.22 -4.42 10.96
CA GLU A 155 19.60 -5.52 10.23
C GLU A 155 18.35 -5.05 9.46
N PRO A 156 18.49 -4.11 8.49
CA PRO A 156 17.34 -3.44 7.88
C PRO A 156 16.40 -4.36 7.09
N LEU A 157 16.88 -5.55 6.72
CA LEU A 157 16.09 -6.57 6.02
C LEU A 157 15.19 -7.40 6.94
N ARG A 158 15.22 -7.15 8.26
CA ARG A 158 14.47 -7.92 9.25
C ARG A 158 13.74 -7.01 10.23
N PHE A 159 12.49 -7.38 10.50
CA PHE A 159 11.73 -6.76 11.58
C PHE A 159 12.25 -7.26 12.92
N LYS A 160 12.54 -6.32 13.83
CA LYS A 160 13.03 -6.63 15.18
C LYS A 160 11.89 -6.97 16.11
N ASN A 161 10.90 -6.08 16.22
CA ASN A 161 9.71 -6.32 17.02
C ASN A 161 8.47 -6.42 16.15
N ARG A 162 7.47 -7.15 16.65
CA ARG A 162 6.15 -7.26 16.04
C ARG A 162 5.07 -7.22 17.10
N ILE A 163 4.16 -6.26 16.99
CA ILE A 163 2.97 -6.14 17.84
C ILE A 163 1.76 -6.44 16.96
N LYS A 164 0.81 -7.22 17.47
CA LYS A 164 -0.43 -7.56 16.76
C LYS A 164 -1.65 -7.25 17.61
N GLU A 165 -2.74 -6.91 16.94
CA GLU A 165 -4.08 -6.81 17.51
C GLU A 165 -5.10 -7.10 16.41
N THR A 166 -6.23 -7.66 16.78
CA THR A 166 -7.36 -7.85 15.87
C THR A 166 -8.02 -6.52 15.55
N TYR A 167 -8.74 -6.45 14.42
CA TYR A 167 -9.55 -5.29 14.07
C TYR A 167 -10.54 -4.91 15.18
N ALA A 168 -11.15 -5.89 15.85
CA ALA A 168 -12.06 -5.65 16.97
C ALA A 168 -11.37 -5.03 18.19
N GLU A 169 -10.20 -5.54 18.58
CA GLU A 169 -9.39 -4.97 19.67
C GLU A 169 -8.95 -3.54 19.34
N ALA A 170 -8.55 -3.29 18.08
CA ALA A 170 -8.15 -1.98 17.62
C ALA A 170 -9.31 -0.96 17.70
N LEU A 171 -10.52 -1.35 17.29
CA LEU A 171 -11.73 -0.52 17.45
C LEU A 171 -12.05 -0.22 18.93
N GLN A 172 -11.92 -1.22 19.80
CA GLN A 172 -12.13 -1.06 21.24
C GLN A 172 -11.11 -0.09 21.85
N ALA A 173 -9.84 -0.16 21.43
CA ALA A 173 -8.78 0.74 21.87
C ALA A 173 -9.05 2.19 21.47
N LEU A 174 -9.50 2.45 20.24
CA LEU A 174 -9.89 3.79 19.78
C LEU A 174 -11.06 4.37 20.57
N SER A 175 -12.06 3.53 20.86
CA SER A 175 -13.24 3.93 21.64
C SER A 175 -12.87 4.30 23.08
N SER A 176 -11.94 3.56 23.69
CA SER A 176 -11.47 3.80 25.05
C SER A 176 -10.65 5.09 25.18
N ASN A 177 -9.88 5.44 24.14
CA ASN A 177 -9.08 6.66 24.12
C ASN A 177 -9.95 7.92 23.97
N SER A 178 -10.98 7.88 23.12
CA SER A 178 -11.89 9.03 22.95
C SER A 178 -12.69 9.38 24.22
N ASN A 179 -12.94 8.40 25.11
CA ASN A 179 -13.57 8.62 26.40
C ASN A 179 -12.61 9.24 27.45
N LYS A 180 -11.30 9.05 27.32
CA LYS A 180 -10.30 9.63 28.22
C LYS A 180 -10.00 11.11 27.90
N GLU A 181 -10.13 11.53 26.64
CA GLU A 181 -9.94 12.93 26.25
C GLU A 181 -11.14 13.83 26.58
N LYS A 182 -12.29 13.25 26.94
CA LYS A 182 -13.53 13.96 27.30
C LYS A 182 -13.79 14.05 28.80
N ALA A 183 -12.95 13.42 29.62
CA ALA A 183 -13.02 13.43 31.08
C ALA A 183 -11.94 14.36 31.65
#